data_AF-A0A3P6C3D5-F1
#
_entry.id   AF-A0A3P6C3D5-F1
#
_cell.length_a   1.000
_cell.length_b   1.000
_cell.length_c   1.000
_cell.angle_alpha   90.00
_cell.angle_beta   90.00
_cell.angle_gamma   90.00
#
_symmetry.space_group_name_H-M   'P 1'
#
loop_
_entity.id
_entity.type
_entity.pdbx_description
1 polymer ?
#
loop_
_entity_poly.entity_id
_entity_poly.type
_entity_poly.pdbx_seq_one_letter_code
_entity_poly.pdbx_strand_id
1 'polypeptide(L)'
;MSELLLHFLSSLEKQKKKNASKLLQDIQTLEDDIKEAERRYSSKASLVRSREAIESTPGALFVPTANTDRLMSNIRQLEDAYFIMRSQMKLSDSTASARSDKSLLKDKDKWSENQNKDQDARTKGKSSDQLEVFFEGLCKFARYSKFETCGTIRSGDLLNSASVVCSLSFDPDEEHIAAAGISKKIKIFDFSAFMNESVGVHYPLVEMVNKSKLSCVCWNSYIKNYLASTDYDGVVQIWDAGTGQGFSQYTEHQKRAWSVDFSPSDPTKFVSGSDDCSVKLWSVNEAR
;
A
#
# COMPACT_ATOMS: atom_id res chain seq x y z
N MET A 1 4.05 51.34 3.00
CA MET A 1 4.22 50.10 3.79
C MET A 1 2.98 49.73 4.59
N SER A 2 2.26 50.69 5.19
CA SER A 2 1.03 50.45 5.97
C SER A 2 -0.15 49.90 5.15
N GLU A 3 -0.34 50.34 3.90
CA GLU A 3 -1.45 49.89 3.03
C GLU A 3 -1.34 48.42 2.61
N LEU A 4 -0.14 47.94 2.35
CA LEU A 4 0.10 46.54 1.96
C LEU A 4 -0.19 45.58 3.13
N LEU A 5 0.19 45.99 4.35
CA LEU A 5 -0.12 45.25 5.57
C LEU A 5 -1.62 45.22 5.86
N LEU A 6 -2.32 46.35 5.66
CA LEU A 6 -3.77 46.44 5.81
C LEU A 6 -4.49 45.50 4.82
N HIS A 7 -4.05 45.49 3.56
CA HIS A 7 -4.60 44.60 2.52
C HIS A 7 -4.36 43.12 2.84
N PHE A 8 -3.16 42.77 3.31
CA PHE A 8 -2.85 41.39 3.72
C PHE A 8 -3.72 40.93 4.91
N LEU A 9 -3.86 41.76 5.95
CA LEU A 9 -4.69 41.43 7.11
C LEU A 9 -6.18 41.32 6.75
N SER A 10 -6.69 42.20 5.88
CA SER A 10 -8.07 42.11 5.38
C SER A 10 -8.30 40.83 4.55
N SER A 11 -7.35 40.46 3.70
CA SER A 11 -7.41 39.21 2.93
C SER A 11 -7.37 37.98 3.85
N LEU A 12 -6.51 38.00 4.87
CA LEU A 12 -6.40 36.92 5.87
C LEU A 12 -7.69 36.80 6.69
N GLU A 13 -8.28 37.91 7.11
CA GLU A 13 -9.56 37.94 7.82
C GLU A 13 -10.69 37.36 6.95
N LYS A 14 -10.76 37.75 5.67
CA LYS A 14 -11.74 37.23 4.72
C LYS A 14 -11.59 35.72 4.51
N GLN A 15 -10.36 35.22 4.43
CA GLN A 15 -10.08 33.80 4.32
C GLN A 15 -10.48 33.03 5.58
N LYS A 16 -10.17 33.56 6.77
CA LYS A 16 -10.60 32.94 8.04
C LYS A 16 -12.12 32.92 8.19
N LYS A 17 -12.83 33.99 7.81
CA LYS A 17 -14.31 34.02 7.81
C LYS A 17 -14.89 32.99 6.85
N LYS A 18 -14.32 32.83 5.65
CA LYS A 18 -14.74 31.80 4.68
C LYS A 18 -14.53 30.37 5.21
N ASN A 19 -13.43 30.13 5.91
CA ASN A 19 -13.17 28.83 6.53
C ASN A 19 -14.16 28.55 7.67
N ALA A 20 -14.46 29.56 8.50
CA ALA A 20 -15.45 29.44 9.57
C ALA A 20 -16.87 29.15 9.03
N SER A 21 -17.28 29.81 7.94
CA SER A 21 -18.58 29.51 7.32
C SER A 21 -18.65 28.10 6.74
N LYS A 22 -17.54 27.60 6.17
CA LYS A 22 -17.47 26.22 5.67
C LYS A 22 -17.57 25.21 6.82
N LEU A 23 -16.85 25.45 7.92
CA LEU A 23 -16.92 24.60 9.11
C LEU A 23 -18.33 24.57 9.72
N LEU A 24 -19.02 25.70 9.76
CA LEU A 24 -20.41 25.77 10.22
C LEU A 24 -21.37 24.98 9.32
N GLN A 25 -21.14 25.02 8.01
CA GLN A 25 -21.92 24.24 7.06
C GLN A 25 -21.68 22.72 7.27
N ASP A 26 -20.44 22.32 7.48
CA ASP A 26 -20.08 20.92 7.74
C ASP A 26 -20.69 20.42 9.07
N ILE A 27 -20.68 21.26 10.13
CA ILE A 27 -21.33 20.95 11.41
C ILE A 27 -22.85 20.79 11.22
N GLN A 28 -23.50 21.68 10.46
CA GLN A 28 -24.93 21.58 10.19
C GLN A 28 -25.29 20.27 9.47
N THR A 29 -24.48 19.88 8.48
CA THR A 29 -24.71 18.60 7.78
C THR A 29 -24.57 17.40 8.70
N LEU A 30 -23.60 17.43 9.62
CA LEU A 30 -23.41 16.37 10.62
C LEU A 30 -24.57 16.31 11.62
N GLU A 31 -25.09 17.46 12.06
CA GLU A 31 -26.27 17.50 12.94
C GLU A 31 -27.52 16.94 12.27
N ASP A 32 -27.71 17.21 10.97
CA ASP A 32 -28.84 16.67 10.20
C ASP A 32 -28.70 15.15 10.01
N ASP A 33 -27.49 14.66 9.76
CA ASP A 33 -27.19 13.22 9.68
C ASP A 33 -27.42 12.52 11.03
N ILE A 34 -27.04 13.15 12.15
CA ILE A 34 -27.31 12.64 13.49
C ILE A 34 -28.81 12.57 13.75
N LYS A 35 -29.57 13.62 13.43
CA LYS A 35 -31.04 13.61 13.59
C LYS A 35 -31.70 12.54 12.73
N GLU A 36 -31.22 12.32 11.51
CA GLU A 36 -31.74 11.26 10.64
C GLU A 36 -31.39 9.86 11.17
N ALA A 37 -30.20 9.68 11.73
CA ALA A 37 -29.81 8.45 12.42
C ALA A 37 -30.69 8.17 13.65
N GLU A 38 -30.96 9.20 14.47
CA GLU A 38 -31.87 9.12 15.62
C GLU A 38 -33.30 8.81 15.19
N ARG A 39 -33.82 9.44 14.13
CA ARG A 39 -35.14 9.10 13.58
C ARG A 39 -35.22 7.64 13.17
N ARG A 40 -34.22 7.13 12.46
CA ARG A 40 -34.18 5.71 12.04
C ARG A 40 -34.05 4.76 13.22
N TYR A 41 -33.38 5.18 14.29
CA TYR A 41 -33.31 4.44 15.54
C TYR A 41 -34.67 4.38 16.24
N SER A 42 -35.37 5.51 16.39
CA SER A 42 -36.71 5.57 17.01
C SER A 42 -37.79 4.87 16.17
N SER A 43 -37.76 5.00 14.83
CA SER A 43 -38.71 4.28 13.95
C SER A 43 -38.53 2.76 14.02
N LYS A 44 -37.29 2.27 14.24
CA LYS A 44 -37.03 0.85 14.45
C LYS A 44 -37.44 0.38 15.84
N ALA A 45 -37.31 1.23 16.88
CA ALA A 45 -37.85 0.93 18.20
C ALA A 45 -39.40 0.82 18.19
N SER A 46 -40.10 1.63 17.39
CA SER A 46 -41.56 1.51 17.22
C SER A 46 -41.99 0.29 16.40
N LEU A 47 -41.17 -0.15 15.43
CA LEU A 47 -41.39 -1.38 14.64
C LEU A 47 -41.21 -2.65 15.47
N VAL A 48 -40.32 -2.64 16.47
CA VAL A 48 -40.17 -3.74 17.44
C VAL A 48 -41.40 -3.82 18.35
N ARG A 49 -41.94 -2.67 18.79
CA ARG A 49 -43.16 -2.62 19.64
C ARG A 49 -44.45 -3.02 18.93
N SER A 50 -44.52 -2.84 17.61
CA SER A 50 -45.69 -3.26 16.81
C SER A 50 -45.61 -4.71 16.34
N ARG A 51 -44.42 -5.34 16.39
CA ARG A 51 -44.24 -6.77 16.13
C ARG A 51 -44.68 -7.66 17.30
N GLU A 52 -44.70 -7.14 18.53
CA GLU A 52 -45.25 -7.86 19.70
C GLU A 52 -46.79 -7.91 19.71
N ALA A 53 -47.48 -7.16 18.83
CA ALA A 53 -48.95 -7.09 18.79
C ALA A 53 -49.61 -7.85 17.62
N ILE A 54 -48.84 -8.45 16.71
CA ILE A 54 -49.38 -9.20 15.56
C ILE A 54 -48.66 -10.55 15.42
N GLU A 55 -48.75 -11.38 16.46
CA GLU A 55 -48.58 -12.83 16.32
C GLU A 55 -49.95 -13.50 16.51
N SER A 56 -50.80 -13.39 15.49
CA SER A 56 -51.78 -14.45 15.22
C SER A 56 -51.94 -14.62 13.71
N THR A 57 -51.79 -15.88 13.29
CA THR A 57 -51.97 -16.49 11.96
C THR A 57 -50.81 -16.46 10.95
N PRO A 58 -50.38 -17.64 10.43
CA PRO A 58 -49.28 -17.76 9.48
C PRO A 58 -49.77 -17.83 8.02
N GLY A 59 -49.11 -17.07 7.14
CA GLY A 59 -49.23 -17.30 5.69
C GLY A 59 -48.79 -16.11 4.84
N ALA A 60 -47.61 -16.25 4.21
CA ALA A 60 -47.23 -15.82 2.86
C ALA A 60 -45.80 -15.22 2.76
N LEU A 61 -44.91 -16.03 2.19
CA LEU A 61 -43.82 -15.74 1.26
C LEU A 61 -43.21 -14.31 1.27
N PHE A 62 -42.04 -14.17 1.89
CA PHE A 62 -40.98 -13.26 1.45
C PHE A 62 -39.63 -13.92 1.76
N VAL A 63 -38.77 -14.06 0.74
CA VAL A 63 -37.39 -14.57 0.88
C VAL A 63 -36.50 -13.41 1.33
N PRO A 64 -35.88 -13.45 2.53
CA PRO A 64 -34.90 -12.44 2.92
C PRO A 64 -33.48 -12.99 2.77
N THR A 65 -32.60 -12.16 2.21
CA THR A 65 -31.15 -12.36 2.12
C THR A 65 -30.54 -12.43 3.52
N ALA A 66 -30.52 -13.63 4.12
CA ALA A 66 -30.01 -13.90 5.47
C ALA A 66 -28.56 -13.42 5.73
N ASN A 67 -27.78 -13.15 4.67
CA ASN A 67 -26.41 -12.66 4.79
C ASN A 67 -26.31 -11.17 5.15
N THR A 68 -27.24 -10.32 4.71
CA THR A 68 -27.18 -8.88 5.05
C THR A 68 -27.60 -8.63 6.49
N ASP A 69 -28.57 -9.37 6.99
CA ASP A 69 -29.03 -9.28 8.38
C ASP A 69 -27.98 -9.83 9.36
N ARG A 70 -27.28 -10.92 8.99
CA ARG A 70 -26.12 -11.43 9.74
C ARG A 70 -24.96 -10.45 9.75
N LEU A 71 -24.64 -9.83 8.61
CA LEU A 71 -23.57 -8.84 8.54
C LEU A 71 -23.88 -7.62 9.42
N MET A 72 -25.10 -7.09 9.34
CA MET A 72 -25.55 -5.95 10.14
C MET A 72 -25.63 -6.28 11.63
N SER A 73 -26.01 -7.51 11.99
CA SER A 73 -25.95 -8.02 13.37
C SER A 73 -24.50 -8.07 13.89
N ASN A 74 -23.57 -8.57 13.07
CA ASN A 74 -22.16 -8.66 13.47
C ASN A 74 -21.52 -7.28 13.62
N ILE A 75 -21.87 -6.32 12.76
CA ILE A 75 -21.40 -4.93 12.87
C ILE A 75 -21.90 -4.28 14.17
N ARG A 76 -23.17 -4.47 14.53
CA ARG A 76 -23.73 -3.95 15.80
C ARG A 76 -23.09 -4.56 17.04
N GLN A 77 -22.86 -5.87 17.03
CA GLN A 77 -22.17 -6.54 18.14
C GLN A 77 -20.72 -6.03 18.29
N LEU A 78 -20.09 -5.67 17.18
CA LEU A 78 -18.76 -5.09 17.18
C LEU A 78 -18.74 -3.64 17.71
N GLU A 79 -19.75 -2.84 17.34
CA GLU A 79 -19.94 -1.48 17.86
C GLU A 79 -20.16 -1.51 19.38
N ASP A 80 -21.04 -2.39 19.87
CA ASP A 80 -21.30 -2.54 21.31
C ASP A 80 -20.04 -2.99 22.06
N ALA A 81 -19.29 -3.95 21.51
CA ALA A 81 -18.01 -4.41 22.09
C ALA A 81 -16.95 -3.29 22.12
N TYR A 82 -16.88 -2.47 21.06
CA TYR A 82 -15.99 -1.32 20.98
C TYR A 82 -16.33 -0.27 22.06
N PHE A 83 -17.61 0.08 22.24
CA PHE A 83 -18.02 1.05 23.25
C PHE A 83 -17.83 0.54 24.69
N ILE A 84 -18.05 -0.76 24.94
CA ILE A 84 -17.77 -1.39 26.25
C ILE A 84 -16.28 -1.31 26.58
N MET A 85 -15.39 -1.68 25.65
CA MET A 85 -13.94 -1.66 25.87
C MET A 85 -13.41 -0.23 26.09
N ARG A 86 -13.92 0.75 25.33
CA ARG A 86 -13.55 2.16 25.48
C ARG A 86 -13.99 2.75 26.82
N SER A 87 -15.09 2.28 27.39
CA SER A 87 -15.55 2.69 28.72
C SER A 87 -14.66 2.15 29.84
N GLN A 88 -14.04 0.98 29.63
CA GLN A 88 -13.12 0.36 30.59
C GLN A 88 -11.72 0.99 30.55
N MET A 89 -11.24 1.44 29.39
CA MET A 89 -9.92 2.11 29.27
C MET A 89 -9.85 3.50 29.91
N LYS A 90 -10.99 4.21 30.06
CA LYS A 90 -11.01 5.54 30.69
C LYS A 90 -10.75 5.53 32.21
N LEU A 91 -10.52 4.38 32.82
CA LEU A 91 -10.21 4.24 34.26
C LEU A 91 -8.72 4.01 34.58
N SER A 92 -7.82 4.08 33.59
CA SER A 92 -6.38 3.81 33.82
C SER A 92 -5.41 4.79 33.14
N ASP A 93 -5.76 6.08 33.02
CA ASP A 93 -4.80 7.12 32.61
C ASP A 93 -4.38 7.98 33.81
N SER A 94 -3.49 7.42 34.62
CA SER A 94 -2.58 8.19 35.46
C SER A 94 -1.18 7.58 35.39
N THR A 95 -0.53 7.72 34.23
CA THR A 95 0.91 8.01 34.15
C THR A 95 1.27 8.42 32.72
N ALA A 96 1.76 9.64 32.61
CA ALA A 96 2.37 10.21 31.43
C ALA A 96 3.55 9.37 30.89
N SER A 97 3.80 9.43 29.58
CA SER A 97 4.93 10.20 29.03
C SER A 97 5.31 9.77 27.60
N ALA A 98 5.31 10.78 26.73
CA ALA A 98 6.02 10.95 25.46
C ALA A 98 7.06 9.89 25.03
N ARG A 99 6.91 9.33 23.81
CA ARG A 99 7.97 8.86 22.88
C ARG A 99 7.41 8.88 21.44
N SER A 100 7.64 9.91 20.61
CA SER A 100 8.77 10.15 19.68
C SER A 100 8.85 9.16 18.48
N ASP A 101 8.36 9.62 17.32
CA ASP A 101 8.27 8.95 16.00
C ASP A 101 9.61 8.71 15.27
N LYS A 102 10.61 8.09 15.90
CA LYS A 102 11.94 7.90 15.25
C LYS A 102 12.51 6.48 15.19
N SER A 103 11.69 5.44 15.27
CA SER A 103 12.18 4.05 15.21
C SER A 103 11.60 3.14 14.13
N LEU A 104 10.86 3.66 13.14
CA LEU A 104 10.10 2.84 12.18
C LEU A 104 10.88 2.26 10.99
N LEU A 105 12.21 2.10 11.08
CA LEU A 105 13.03 1.51 9.99
C LEU A 105 13.95 0.36 10.45
N LYS A 106 13.61 -0.36 11.52
CA LYS A 106 14.41 -1.52 11.97
C LYS A 106 13.65 -2.83 12.23
N ASP A 107 12.43 -2.98 11.73
CA ASP A 107 11.60 -4.16 12.02
C ASP A 107 11.56 -5.22 10.90
N LYS A 108 12.46 -5.16 9.92
CA LYS A 108 12.51 -6.20 8.86
C LYS A 108 13.34 -7.44 9.22
N ASP A 109 14.22 -7.35 10.24
CA ASP A 109 15.22 -8.41 10.53
C ASP A 109 14.97 -9.22 11.82
N LYS A 110 13.83 -9.06 12.50
CA LYS A 110 13.57 -9.74 13.79
C LYS A 110 12.58 -10.90 13.76
N TRP A 111 12.06 -11.29 12.59
CA TRP A 111 11.02 -12.33 12.53
C TRP A 111 11.56 -13.78 12.59
N SER A 112 12.88 -14.01 12.55
CA SER A 112 13.45 -15.36 12.51
C SER A 112 14.05 -15.89 13.83
N GLU A 113 14.16 -15.09 14.89
CA GLU A 113 14.82 -15.54 16.14
C GLU A 113 13.90 -15.80 17.35
N ASN A 114 12.61 -15.48 17.27
CA ASN A 114 11.71 -15.61 18.44
C ASN A 114 10.91 -16.92 18.54
N GLN A 115 11.24 -17.97 17.78
CA GLN A 115 10.50 -19.25 17.86
C GLN A 115 10.93 -20.20 18.99
N ASN A 116 11.95 -19.89 19.81
CA ASN A 116 12.50 -20.88 20.75
C ASN A 116 12.48 -20.53 22.24
N LYS A 117 11.76 -19.50 22.67
CA LYS A 117 11.53 -19.25 24.10
C LYS A 117 10.15 -18.66 24.32
N ASP A 118 9.16 -19.52 24.56
CA ASP A 118 8.01 -19.27 25.43
C ASP A 118 7.15 -20.56 25.48
N GLN A 119 7.76 -21.64 25.98
CA GLN A 119 6.99 -22.63 26.72
C GLN A 119 7.01 -22.16 28.18
N ASP A 120 5.82 -22.03 28.77
CA ASP A 120 5.53 -21.65 30.17
C ASP A 120 5.13 -20.21 30.44
N ALA A 121 3.98 -19.77 29.90
CA ALA A 121 2.96 -19.06 30.67
C ALA A 121 1.65 -18.89 29.88
N ARG A 122 0.52 -19.01 30.60
CA ARG A 122 -0.84 -18.52 30.26
C ARG A 122 -1.76 -19.41 29.43
N THR A 123 -2.27 -20.43 30.13
CA THR A 123 -3.64 -20.91 30.00
C THR A 123 -4.62 -19.87 30.59
N LYS A 124 -4.78 -18.69 29.97
CA LYS A 124 -5.85 -17.68 30.21
C LYS A 124 -5.60 -16.48 29.27
N GLY A 125 -6.19 -16.47 28.07
CA GLY A 125 -6.00 -15.38 27.11
C GLY A 125 -6.54 -15.57 25.68
N LYS A 126 -7.10 -16.74 25.34
CA LYS A 126 -7.41 -17.07 23.93
C LYS A 126 -8.51 -16.23 23.25
N SER A 127 -9.40 -15.56 24.00
CA SER A 127 -10.52 -14.80 23.40
C SER A 127 -10.24 -13.31 23.19
N SER A 128 -9.34 -12.71 23.99
CA SER A 128 -8.93 -11.31 23.81
C SER A 128 -8.06 -11.16 22.57
N ASP A 129 -7.14 -12.10 22.36
CA ASP A 129 -6.14 -12.02 21.30
C ASP A 129 -6.80 -12.16 19.92
N GLN A 130 -7.84 -12.99 19.79
CA GLN A 130 -8.56 -13.16 18.53
C GLN A 130 -9.40 -11.93 18.16
N LEU A 131 -9.99 -11.25 19.17
CA LEU A 131 -10.75 -10.03 18.95
C LEU A 131 -9.81 -8.85 18.67
N GLU A 132 -8.66 -8.79 19.34
CA GLU A 132 -7.61 -7.80 19.10
C GLU A 132 -7.02 -7.94 17.68
N VAL A 133 -6.68 -9.16 17.25
CA VAL A 133 -6.23 -9.43 15.87
C VAL A 133 -7.32 -9.09 14.84
N PHE A 134 -8.59 -9.34 15.16
CA PHE A 134 -9.71 -8.94 14.29
C PHE A 134 -9.83 -7.42 14.17
N PHE A 135 -9.75 -6.69 15.29
CA PHE A 135 -9.78 -5.23 15.29
C PHE A 135 -8.54 -4.63 14.60
N GLU A 136 -7.37 -5.21 14.79
CA GLU A 136 -6.15 -4.81 14.09
C GLU A 136 -6.31 -5.01 12.57
N GLY A 137 -6.88 -6.14 12.15
CA GLY A 137 -7.21 -6.42 10.75
C GLY A 137 -8.20 -5.42 10.18
N LEU A 138 -9.24 -5.08 10.94
CA LEU A 138 -10.24 -4.08 10.54
C LEU A 138 -9.63 -2.68 10.44
N CYS A 139 -8.78 -2.29 11.38
CA CYS A 139 -8.06 -1.03 11.36
C CYS A 139 -7.10 -0.95 10.16
N LYS A 140 -6.38 -2.02 9.85
CA LYS A 140 -5.54 -2.10 8.63
C LYS A 140 -6.37 -1.98 7.37
N PHE A 141 -7.53 -2.62 7.31
CA PHE A 141 -8.45 -2.55 6.18
C PHE A 141 -9.03 -1.15 6.00
N ALA A 142 -9.45 -0.50 7.08
CA ALA A 142 -10.05 0.83 7.05
C ALA A 142 -9.02 1.98 6.91
N ARG A 143 -7.71 1.70 6.99
CA ARG A 143 -6.65 2.71 7.00
C ARG A 143 -6.53 3.48 5.69
N TYR A 144 -6.84 2.85 4.55
CA TYR A 144 -6.71 3.45 3.23
C TYR A 144 -8.03 3.30 2.47
N SER A 145 -8.62 4.41 2.04
CA SER A 145 -9.91 4.43 1.34
C SER A 145 -9.82 5.05 -0.05
N LYS A 146 -8.69 5.66 -0.40
CA LYS A 146 -8.52 6.40 -1.66
C LYS A 146 -7.12 6.18 -2.22
N PHE A 147 -7.05 5.94 -3.53
CA PHE A 147 -5.82 6.00 -4.30
C PHE A 147 -5.77 7.32 -5.06
N GLU A 148 -4.70 8.07 -4.90
CA GLU A 148 -4.43 9.30 -5.63
C GLU A 148 -3.19 9.10 -6.51
N THR A 149 -3.25 9.60 -7.75
CA THR A 149 -2.10 9.56 -8.66
C THR A 149 -1.19 10.75 -8.35
N CYS A 150 -0.01 10.48 -7.80
CA CYS A 150 0.94 11.52 -7.40
C CYS A 150 1.86 12.01 -8.53
N GLY A 151 1.92 11.30 -9.66
CA GLY A 151 2.77 11.66 -10.79
C GLY A 151 2.56 10.73 -11.99
N THR A 152 2.89 11.18 -13.20
CA THR A 152 2.76 10.36 -14.42
C THR A 152 3.97 10.59 -15.33
N ILE A 153 4.75 9.53 -15.57
CA ILE A 153 5.83 9.55 -16.56
C ILE A 153 5.35 8.91 -17.85
N ARG A 154 5.43 9.67 -18.95
CA ARG A 154 5.23 9.15 -20.30
C ARG A 154 6.57 8.71 -20.86
N SER A 155 6.90 7.43 -20.69
CA SER A 155 8.13 6.80 -21.22
C SER A 155 8.04 6.49 -22.73
N GLY A 156 7.16 7.20 -23.47
CA GLY A 156 6.94 6.97 -24.89
C GLY A 156 8.16 7.40 -25.70
N ASP A 157 8.74 6.47 -26.44
CA ASP A 157 9.71 6.79 -27.49
C ASP A 157 8.90 7.31 -28.68
N LEU A 158 9.20 8.52 -29.18
CA LEU A 158 8.44 9.17 -30.26
C LEU A 158 8.38 8.33 -31.55
N LEU A 159 9.25 7.32 -31.67
CA LEU A 159 9.48 6.49 -32.86
C LEU A 159 8.98 5.05 -32.72
N ASN A 160 8.56 4.58 -31.55
CA ASN A 160 8.16 3.18 -31.34
C ASN A 160 6.70 3.07 -30.89
N SER A 161 5.86 2.44 -31.70
CA SER A 161 4.39 2.45 -31.57
C SER A 161 3.84 1.59 -30.42
N ALA A 162 4.68 0.79 -29.76
CA ALA A 162 4.29 -0.01 -28.60
C ALA A 162 5.36 0.07 -27.48
N SER A 163 5.11 0.91 -26.48
CA SER A 163 5.94 1.03 -25.27
C SER A 163 5.22 0.45 -24.05
N VAL A 164 5.08 -0.88 -24.01
CA VAL A 164 4.56 -1.57 -22.82
C VAL A 164 5.69 -1.72 -21.81
N VAL A 165 5.45 -1.24 -20.59
CA VAL A 165 6.30 -1.50 -19.43
C VAL A 165 5.88 -2.83 -18.82
N CYS A 166 6.82 -3.76 -18.68
CA CYS A 166 6.55 -5.11 -18.19
C CYS A 166 6.90 -5.24 -16.70
N SER A 167 7.91 -4.50 -16.24
CA SER A 167 8.33 -4.53 -14.83
C SER A 167 8.91 -3.18 -14.39
N LEU A 168 8.78 -2.92 -13.09
CA LEU A 168 9.25 -1.76 -12.37
C LEU A 168 9.95 -2.22 -11.10
N SER A 169 11.11 -1.64 -10.79
CA SER A 169 11.80 -1.90 -9.52
C SER A 169 12.33 -0.61 -8.90
N PHE A 170 12.24 -0.52 -7.57
CA PHE A 170 12.88 0.54 -6.79
C PHE A 170 14.29 0.12 -6.39
N ASP A 171 15.16 1.11 -6.33
CA ASP A 171 16.47 1.03 -5.72
C ASP A 171 16.34 0.85 -4.18
N PRO A 172 17.33 0.30 -3.44
CA PRO A 172 17.23 0.09 -1.99
C PRO A 172 16.99 1.36 -1.18
N ASP A 173 17.46 2.50 -1.68
CA ASP A 173 17.26 3.82 -1.06
C ASP A 173 15.94 4.49 -1.50
N GLU A 174 15.17 3.87 -2.38
CA GLU A 174 13.93 4.40 -2.99
C GLU A 174 14.11 5.73 -3.75
N GLU A 175 15.35 6.08 -4.11
CA GLU A 175 15.68 7.29 -4.86
C GLU A 175 15.50 7.12 -6.38
N HIS A 176 15.62 5.90 -6.88
CA HIS A 176 15.57 5.61 -8.31
C HIS A 176 14.55 4.50 -8.64
N ILE A 177 13.91 4.64 -9.79
CA ILE A 177 12.99 3.66 -10.35
C ILE A 177 13.53 3.18 -11.69
N ALA A 178 13.68 1.86 -11.84
CA ALA A 178 14.00 1.24 -13.11
C ALA A 178 12.72 0.73 -13.76
N ALA A 179 12.51 1.10 -15.03
CA ALA A 179 11.41 0.65 -15.85
C ALA A 179 11.95 -0.15 -17.03
N ALA A 180 11.46 -1.38 -17.21
CA ALA A 180 11.83 -2.26 -18.30
C ALA A 180 10.60 -2.73 -19.06
N GLY A 181 10.75 -3.01 -20.36
CA GLY A 181 9.65 -3.51 -21.16
C GLY A 181 10.01 -3.90 -22.59
N ILE A 182 9.01 -3.88 -23.48
CA ILE A 182 9.14 -4.32 -24.88
C ILE A 182 9.92 -3.34 -25.76
N SER A 183 10.21 -2.14 -25.25
CA SER A 183 11.08 -1.15 -25.89
C SER A 183 12.54 -1.61 -26.01
N LYS A 184 12.89 -2.76 -25.39
CA LYS A 184 14.25 -3.31 -25.28
C LYS A 184 15.20 -2.38 -24.53
N LYS A 185 14.64 -1.45 -23.77
CA LYS A 185 15.36 -0.42 -23.04
C LYS A 185 14.98 -0.52 -21.58
N ILE A 186 15.97 -0.45 -20.70
CA ILE A 186 15.79 -0.20 -19.28
C ILE A 186 16.03 1.28 -19.09
N LYS A 187 15.05 1.98 -18.52
CA LYS A 187 15.11 3.41 -18.23
C LYS A 187 15.09 3.60 -16.73
N ILE A 188 16.07 4.33 -16.21
CA ILE A 188 16.14 4.68 -14.79
C ILE A 188 15.67 6.12 -14.62
N PHE A 189 14.77 6.35 -13.68
CA PHE A 189 14.19 7.65 -13.36
C PHE A 189 14.47 8.01 -11.90
N ASP A 190 14.69 9.30 -11.63
CA ASP A 190 14.75 9.84 -10.28
C ASP A 190 13.33 9.88 -9.69
N PHE A 191 13.11 9.27 -8.53
CA PHE A 191 11.84 9.29 -7.82
C PHE A 191 11.40 10.71 -7.44
N SER A 192 12.34 11.57 -7.05
CA SER A 192 12.05 12.96 -6.66
C SER A 192 11.47 13.78 -7.81
N ALA A 193 11.83 13.44 -9.05
CA ALA A 193 11.28 14.06 -10.23
C ALA A 193 9.79 13.74 -10.43
N PHE A 194 9.28 12.60 -9.97
CA PHE A 194 7.87 12.21 -10.13
C PHE A 194 6.92 13.09 -9.31
N MET A 195 7.39 13.60 -8.16
CA MET A 195 6.57 14.41 -7.25
C MET A 195 6.41 15.86 -7.72
N ASN A 196 7.19 16.27 -8.72
CA ASN A 196 7.19 17.64 -9.21
C ASN A 196 6.29 17.74 -10.45
N GLU A 197 4.99 18.00 -10.24
CA GLU A 197 3.96 18.14 -11.30
C GLU A 197 4.27 19.20 -12.38
N SER A 198 5.30 20.02 -12.18
CA SER A 198 5.64 21.15 -13.05
C SER A 198 6.45 20.77 -14.30
N VAL A 199 6.96 19.53 -14.41
CA VAL A 199 7.82 19.12 -15.52
C VAL A 199 7.05 18.24 -16.50
N GLY A 200 6.59 18.80 -17.62
CA GLY A 200 5.83 18.06 -18.64
C GLY A 200 6.60 16.96 -19.37
N VAL A 201 7.93 16.89 -19.23
CA VAL A 201 8.80 15.90 -19.90
C VAL A 201 9.88 15.41 -18.94
N HIS A 202 9.77 14.16 -18.48
CA HIS A 202 10.80 13.52 -17.67
C HIS A 202 11.78 12.75 -18.55
N TYR A 203 13.07 13.06 -18.41
CA TYR A 203 14.15 12.33 -19.08
C TYR A 203 14.68 11.23 -18.16
N PRO A 204 14.99 10.03 -18.70
CA PRO A 204 15.66 9.00 -17.93
C PRO A 204 17.09 9.45 -17.59
N LEU A 205 17.53 9.17 -16.36
CA LEU A 205 18.90 9.40 -15.90
C LEU A 205 19.87 8.50 -16.67
N VAL A 206 19.50 7.23 -16.84
CA VAL A 206 20.29 6.22 -17.51
C VAL A 206 19.37 5.39 -18.40
N GLU A 207 19.81 5.15 -19.62
CA GLU A 207 19.12 4.28 -20.58
C GLU A 207 20.06 3.15 -21.00
N MET A 208 19.66 1.91 -20.70
CA MET A 208 20.41 0.70 -21.04
C MET A 208 19.67 -0.07 -22.12
N VAL A 209 20.36 -0.40 -23.21
CA VAL A 209 19.75 -1.05 -24.38
C VAL A 209 20.08 -2.54 -24.39
N ASN A 210 19.05 -3.38 -24.49
CA ASN A 210 19.18 -4.82 -24.69
C ASN A 210 18.82 -5.21 -26.13
N LYS A 211 19.27 -6.38 -26.57
CA LYS A 211 19.05 -6.96 -27.90
C LYS A 211 17.59 -7.43 -28.08
N SER A 212 17.00 -7.99 -27.03
CA SER A 212 15.64 -8.53 -27.04
C SER A 212 14.69 -7.75 -26.12
N LYS A 213 13.40 -8.10 -26.18
CA LYS A 213 12.36 -7.51 -25.33
C LYS A 213 12.56 -7.98 -23.90
N LEU A 214 12.37 -7.09 -22.95
CA LEU A 214 12.55 -7.39 -21.53
C LEU A 214 11.24 -7.87 -20.92
N SER A 215 11.33 -8.85 -20.02
CA SER A 215 10.20 -9.39 -19.27
C SER A 215 10.16 -8.84 -17.84
N CYS A 216 11.28 -8.88 -17.13
CA CYS A 216 11.38 -8.44 -15.75
C CYS A 216 12.68 -7.69 -15.48
N VAL A 217 12.64 -6.83 -14.47
CA VAL A 217 13.79 -6.13 -13.90
C VAL A 217 13.70 -6.23 -12.38
N CYS A 218 14.82 -6.45 -11.71
CA CYS A 218 14.89 -6.51 -10.25
C CYS A 218 16.18 -5.83 -9.78
N TRP A 219 16.04 -4.94 -8.80
CA TRP A 219 17.18 -4.27 -8.16
C TRP A 219 17.72 -5.12 -7.03
N ASN A 220 19.04 -5.12 -6.86
CA ASN A 220 19.66 -5.75 -5.71
C ASN A 220 19.37 -4.95 -4.45
N SER A 221 18.94 -5.61 -3.37
CA SER A 221 18.58 -4.95 -2.11
C SER A 221 19.76 -4.39 -1.31
N TYR A 222 20.99 -4.78 -1.64
CA TYR A 222 22.19 -4.39 -0.90
C TYR A 222 23.17 -3.57 -1.74
N ILE A 223 23.39 -3.99 -3.00
CA ILE A 223 24.31 -3.32 -3.91
C ILE A 223 23.50 -2.38 -4.80
N LYS A 224 23.45 -1.09 -4.42
CA LYS A 224 22.69 -0.03 -5.11
C LYS A 224 22.89 -0.03 -6.63
N ASN A 225 24.08 -0.34 -7.11
CA ASN A 225 24.35 -0.27 -8.54
C ASN A 225 23.90 -1.53 -9.31
N TYR A 226 23.56 -2.63 -8.64
CA TYR A 226 23.30 -3.89 -9.34
C TYR A 226 21.83 -4.05 -9.68
N LEU A 227 21.58 -4.18 -10.99
CA LEU A 227 20.24 -4.39 -11.54
C LEU A 227 20.25 -5.65 -12.40
N ALA A 228 19.33 -6.57 -12.15
CA ALA A 228 19.13 -7.75 -12.98
C ALA A 228 17.96 -7.52 -13.95
N SER A 229 18.09 -8.07 -15.15
CA SER A 229 17.02 -8.07 -16.14
C SER A 229 16.93 -9.41 -16.84
N THR A 230 15.72 -9.80 -17.23
CA THR A 230 15.46 -10.96 -18.08
C THR A 230 14.85 -10.56 -19.41
N ASP A 231 15.15 -11.34 -20.45
CA ASP A 231 14.66 -11.08 -21.79
C ASP A 231 13.89 -12.25 -22.42
N TYR A 232 13.35 -11.97 -23.60
CA TYR A 232 12.53 -12.91 -24.39
C TYR A 232 13.33 -14.01 -25.06
N ASP A 233 14.66 -13.89 -25.09
CA ASP A 233 15.57 -14.87 -25.68
C ASP A 233 16.12 -15.83 -24.60
N GLY A 234 15.78 -15.61 -23.32
CA GLY A 234 16.24 -16.43 -22.19
C GLY A 234 17.51 -15.90 -21.53
N VAL A 235 17.98 -14.72 -21.92
CA VAL A 235 19.16 -14.12 -21.31
C VAL A 235 18.78 -13.49 -19.99
N VAL A 236 19.56 -13.81 -18.95
CA VAL A 236 19.60 -13.03 -17.70
C VAL A 236 20.84 -12.17 -17.74
N GLN A 237 20.67 -10.85 -17.58
CA GLN A 237 21.76 -9.89 -17.66
C GLN A 237 21.82 -9.06 -16.38
N ILE A 238 23.02 -8.87 -15.85
CA ILE A 238 23.30 -7.99 -14.72
C ILE A 238 23.95 -6.71 -15.23
N TRP A 239 23.40 -5.60 -14.76
CA TRP A 239 23.77 -4.25 -15.13
C TRP A 239 24.33 -3.52 -13.92
N ASP A 240 25.28 -2.63 -14.20
CA ASP A 240 25.64 -1.54 -13.31
C ASP A 240 24.79 -0.32 -13.69
N ALA A 241 23.82 0.01 -12.84
CA ALA A 241 22.91 1.14 -12.99
C ALA A 241 23.64 2.50 -12.97
N GLY A 242 24.82 2.60 -12.33
CA GLY A 242 25.59 3.83 -12.27
C GLY A 242 26.32 4.14 -13.57
N THR A 243 26.82 3.11 -14.26
CA THR A 243 27.53 3.26 -15.54
C THR A 243 26.66 2.96 -16.76
N GLY A 244 25.51 2.32 -16.57
CA GLY A 244 24.64 1.83 -17.64
C GLY A 244 25.21 0.63 -18.40
N GLN A 245 26.25 -0.03 -17.87
CA GLN A 245 26.91 -1.14 -18.56
C GLN A 245 26.51 -2.49 -17.99
N GLY A 246 26.21 -3.45 -18.88
CA GLY A 246 26.01 -4.84 -18.50
C GLY A 246 27.35 -5.56 -18.38
N PHE A 247 27.65 -6.14 -17.21
CA PHE A 247 28.94 -6.79 -16.97
C PHE A 247 28.86 -8.33 -16.90
N SER A 248 27.68 -8.89 -16.59
CA SER A 248 27.47 -10.34 -16.58
C SER A 248 26.25 -10.73 -17.41
N GLN A 249 26.39 -11.80 -18.18
CA GLN A 249 25.34 -12.34 -19.04
C GLN A 249 25.25 -13.85 -18.88
N TYR A 250 24.04 -14.34 -18.61
CA TYR A 250 23.75 -15.76 -18.42
C TYR A 250 22.78 -16.23 -19.50
N THR A 251 23.22 -17.15 -20.35
CA THR A 251 22.48 -17.59 -21.55
C THR A 251 22.08 -19.06 -21.49
N GLU A 252 21.96 -19.64 -20.30
CA GLU A 252 21.68 -21.08 -20.18
C GLU A 252 20.20 -21.43 -20.37
N HIS A 253 19.28 -20.47 -20.25
CA HIS A 253 17.88 -20.74 -20.54
C HIS A 253 17.67 -20.90 -22.04
N GLN A 254 16.91 -21.91 -22.43
CA GLN A 254 16.69 -22.25 -23.85
C GLN A 254 15.49 -21.53 -24.45
N LYS A 255 14.69 -20.88 -23.60
CA LYS A 255 13.48 -20.15 -23.96
C LYS A 255 13.40 -18.88 -23.12
N ARG A 256 12.39 -18.07 -23.43
CA ARG A 256 12.06 -16.82 -22.74
C ARG A 256 12.09 -16.95 -21.22
N ALA A 257 12.89 -16.08 -20.59
CA ALA A 257 12.87 -15.90 -19.15
C ALA A 257 11.77 -14.88 -18.80
N TRP A 258 10.95 -15.18 -17.80
CA TRP A 258 9.81 -14.34 -17.40
C TRP A 258 10.07 -13.50 -16.16
N SER A 259 10.83 -14.03 -15.23
CA SER A 259 11.05 -13.41 -13.92
C SER A 259 12.49 -13.57 -13.48
N VAL A 260 12.95 -12.58 -12.73
CA VAL A 260 14.22 -12.58 -12.01
C VAL A 260 14.00 -11.93 -10.66
N ASP A 261 14.65 -12.47 -9.63
CA ASP A 261 14.58 -11.92 -8.28
C ASP A 261 15.90 -12.13 -7.52
N PHE A 262 16.34 -11.09 -6.82
CA PHE A 262 17.53 -11.14 -5.96
C PHE A 262 17.18 -11.71 -4.59
N SER A 263 18.11 -12.45 -3.99
CA SER A 263 17.93 -12.90 -2.61
C SER A 263 18.05 -11.70 -1.64
N PRO A 264 17.05 -11.47 -0.78
CA PRO A 264 17.12 -10.41 0.21
C PRO A 264 18.05 -10.74 1.38
N SER A 265 18.59 -11.97 1.47
CA SER A 265 19.54 -12.39 2.51
C SER A 265 20.97 -12.58 2.01
N ASP A 266 21.16 -12.73 0.70
CA ASP A 266 22.47 -12.92 0.08
C ASP A 266 22.57 -12.04 -1.19
N PRO A 267 23.33 -10.94 -1.15
CA PRO A 267 23.39 -9.98 -2.26
C PRO A 267 24.00 -10.55 -3.54
N THR A 268 24.64 -11.71 -3.46
CA THR A 268 25.35 -12.29 -4.61
C THR A 268 24.49 -13.28 -5.39
N LYS A 269 23.34 -13.69 -4.83
CA LYS A 269 22.48 -14.73 -5.40
C LYS A 269 21.18 -14.17 -5.95
N PHE A 270 20.76 -14.72 -7.06
CA PHE A 270 19.48 -14.40 -7.68
C PHE A 270 18.92 -15.61 -8.42
N VAL A 271 17.61 -15.63 -8.63
CA VAL A 271 16.91 -16.72 -9.32
C VAL A 271 16.23 -16.19 -10.57
N SER A 272 16.10 -17.04 -11.58
CA SER A 272 15.29 -16.75 -12.77
C SER A 272 14.39 -17.92 -13.13
N GLY A 273 13.22 -17.61 -13.68
CA GLY A 273 12.25 -18.59 -14.18
C GLY A 273 11.98 -18.41 -15.67
N SER A 274 11.87 -19.53 -16.41
CA SER A 274 11.75 -19.54 -17.88
C SER A 274 10.67 -20.50 -18.40
N ASP A 275 10.25 -20.27 -19.65
CA ASP A 275 9.37 -21.15 -20.44
C ASP A 275 9.98 -22.54 -20.75
N ASP A 276 11.27 -22.73 -20.47
CA ASP A 276 11.94 -24.03 -20.54
C ASP A 276 11.59 -24.96 -19.37
N CYS A 277 10.63 -24.55 -18.53
CA CYS A 277 10.20 -25.25 -17.32
C CYS A 277 11.30 -25.39 -16.27
N SER A 278 12.32 -24.54 -16.32
CA SER A 278 13.40 -24.52 -15.33
C SER A 278 13.41 -23.23 -14.51
N VAL A 279 13.85 -23.38 -13.26
CA VAL A 279 14.26 -22.28 -12.39
C VAL A 279 15.76 -22.43 -12.18
N LYS A 280 16.52 -21.38 -12.47
CA LYS A 280 17.98 -21.36 -12.30
C LYS A 280 18.35 -20.43 -11.16
N LEU A 281 19.27 -20.89 -10.32
CA LEU A 281 19.92 -20.10 -9.28
C LEU A 281 21.28 -19.68 -9.80
N TRP A 282 21.59 -18.40 -9.64
CA TRP A 282 22.81 -17.78 -10.14
C TRP A 282 23.60 -17.16 -9.00
N SER A 283 24.90 -17.02 -9.23
CA SER A 283 25.82 -16.29 -8.36
C SER A 283 26.59 -15.26 -9.19
N VAL A 284 26.60 -14.01 -8.74
CA VAL A 284 27.32 -12.90 -9.41
C VAL A 284 28.84 -13.03 -9.23
N ASN A 285 29.29 -13.82 -8.24
CA ASN A 285 30.71 -13.91 -7.87
C ASN A 285 31.48 -15.09 -8.49
N GLU A 286 30.83 -15.96 -9.28
CA GLU A 286 31.54 -17.05 -9.97
C GLU A 286 32.01 -16.59 -11.36
N ALA A 287 33.10 -15.83 -11.39
CA ALA A 287 33.99 -15.87 -12.54
C ALA A 287 34.76 -17.21 -12.45
N ARG A 288 34.36 -18.20 -13.23
CA ARG A 288 35.16 -19.40 -13.49
C ARG A 288 36.06 -19.19 -14.69
#